data_AF-A0A7R7X6B6-F1
#
_entry.id   AF-A0A7R7X6B6-F1
#
_cell.length_a   1.000
_cell.length_b   1.000
_cell.length_c   1.000
_cell.angle_alpha   90.00
_cell.angle_beta   90.00
_cell.angle_gamma   90.00
#
_symmetry.space_group_name_H-M   'P 1'
#
loop_
_entity.id
_entity.type
_entity.pdbx_description
1 polymer ?
#
loop_
_entity_poly.entity_id
_entity_poly.type
_entity_poly.pdbx_seq_one_letter_code
_entity_poly.pdbx_strand_id
1 'polypeptide(L)'
;MFFVDWAGLCKILRPNFDSFSYDYPSIIFYEVDPDDLGKLTADLGVTSVPTFFFFTDGAQLNNLTPSVVPTPRVLSIVSMASCLKGVINGYKTTNDY
;
A
#
# COMPACT_ATOMS: atom_id res chain seq x y z
N MET A 1 -0.51 2.64 4.30
CA MET A 1 0.11 1.31 4.44
C MET A 1 -0.20 0.80 5.84
N PHE A 2 -0.87 -0.34 5.95
CA PHE A 2 -0.90 -1.09 7.19
C PHE A 2 0.43 -1.83 7.35
N PHE A 3 1.07 -1.66 8.51
CA PHE A 3 2.46 -2.04 8.72
C PHE A 3 2.73 -2.31 10.20
N VAL A 4 3.74 -3.15 10.48
CA VAL A 4 4.30 -3.34 11.82
C VAL A 4 5.83 -3.41 11.76
N ASP A 5 6.51 -2.89 12.78
CA ASP A 5 7.97 -2.76 12.78
C ASP A 5 8.72 -4.08 12.85
N TRP A 6 8.09 -5.16 13.29
CA TRP A 6 8.75 -6.46 13.44
C TRP A 6 8.62 -7.34 12.19
N ALA A 7 7.76 -7.01 11.23
CA ALA A 7 7.57 -7.81 10.03
C ALA A 7 8.71 -7.59 9.00
N GLY A 8 9.30 -8.68 8.51
CA GLY A 8 10.46 -8.61 7.61
C GLY A 8 10.19 -7.87 6.29
N LEU A 9 9.08 -8.18 5.62
CA LEU A 9 8.71 -7.54 4.35
C LEU A 9 8.39 -6.05 4.52
N CYS A 10 7.74 -5.72 5.64
CA CYS A 10 7.49 -4.35 6.10
C CYS A 10 8.80 -3.55 6.19
N LYS A 11 9.82 -4.03 6.90
CA LYS A 11 11.14 -3.37 7.01
C LYS A 11 11.80 -3.12 5.66
N ILE A 12 11.61 -4.02 4.69
CA ILE A 12 12.22 -3.91 3.35
C ILE A 12 11.53 -2.84 2.49
N LEU A 13 10.21 -2.73 2.62
CA LEU A 13 9.38 -1.83 1.80
C LEU A 13 9.28 -0.42 2.38
N ARG A 14 9.34 -0.26 3.70
CA ARG A 14 9.21 1.05 4.38
C ARG A 14 10.11 2.16 3.81
N PRO A 15 11.43 1.95 3.58
CA PRO A 15 12.27 3.01 3.02
C PRO A 15 11.84 3.47 1.61
N ASN A 16 11.25 2.57 0.82
CA ASN A 16 10.72 2.92 -0.50
C ASN A 16 9.39 3.68 -0.36
N PHE A 17 8.54 3.26 0.57
CA PHE A 17 7.29 3.95 0.87
C PHE A 17 7.55 5.39 1.35
N ASP A 18 8.54 5.58 2.23
CA ASP A 18 8.99 6.91 2.66
C ASP A 18 9.49 7.73 1.47
N SER A 19 10.32 7.15 0.60
CA SER A 19 10.80 7.81 -0.63
C SER A 19 9.65 8.32 -1.50
N PHE A 20 8.58 7.53 -1.65
CA PHE A 20 7.42 7.90 -2.46
C PHE A 20 6.68 9.13 -1.93
N SER A 21 6.71 9.37 -0.63
CA SER A 21 6.12 10.60 -0.06
C SER A 21 6.83 11.87 -0.55
N TYR A 22 8.13 11.78 -0.84
CA TYR A 22 8.90 12.87 -1.43
C TYR A 22 8.71 12.96 -2.95
N ASP A 23 8.66 11.83 -3.64
CA ASP A 23 8.51 11.77 -5.10
C ASP A 23 7.11 12.16 -5.59
N TYR A 24 6.08 11.93 -4.76
CA TYR A 24 4.68 12.20 -5.08
C TYR A 24 4.02 13.13 -4.05
N PRO A 25 4.43 14.41 -3.97
CA PRO A 25 3.98 15.34 -2.93
C PRO A 25 2.49 15.70 -3.03
N SER A 26 1.81 15.37 -4.13
CA SER A 26 0.36 15.52 -4.29
C SER A 26 -0.45 14.38 -3.65
N ILE A 27 0.20 13.32 -3.20
CA ILE A 27 -0.42 12.18 -2.53
C ILE A 27 -0.08 12.26 -1.03
N ILE A 28 -1.08 12.01 -0.19
CA ILE A 28 -0.86 11.89 1.25
C ILE A 28 -0.60 10.42 1.58
N PHE A 29 0.54 10.17 2.24
CA PHE A 29 0.95 8.84 2.66
C PHE A 29 0.73 8.68 4.16
N TYR A 30 0.11 7.57 4.55
CA TYR A 30 -0.11 7.20 5.95
C TYR A 30 0.47 5.83 6.24
N GLU A 31 1.12 5.68 7.38
CA GLU A 31 1.46 4.39 7.99
C GLU A 31 0.51 4.15 9.16
N VAL A 32 -0.04 2.95 9.26
CA VAL A 32 -1.03 2.58 10.27
C VAL A 32 -0.63 1.25 10.85
N ASP A 33 -0.51 1.18 12.18
CA ASP A 33 -0.45 -0.10 12.88
C ASP A 33 -1.87 -0.72 12.91
N PRO A 34 -2.06 -1.95 12.41
CA PRO A 34 -3.35 -2.63 12.45
C PRO A 34 -3.97 -2.71 13.86
N ASP A 35 -3.14 -2.76 14.90
CA ASP A 35 -3.58 -2.92 16.29
C ASP A 35 -4.08 -1.59 16.88
N ASP A 36 -3.54 -0.44 16.43
CA ASP A 36 -3.96 0.89 16.88
C ASP A 36 -5.37 1.27 16.38
N LEU A 37 -5.76 0.76 15.21
CA LEU A 37 -7.03 1.09 14.54
C LEU A 37 -7.85 -0.15 14.19
N GLY A 38 -8.00 -1.09 15.13
CA GLY A 38 -8.64 -2.39 14.90
C GLY A 38 -10.00 -2.37 14.17
N LYS A 39 -10.85 -1.37 14.44
CA LYS A 39 -12.12 -1.21 13.70
C LYS A 39 -11.87 -0.92 12.20
N LEU A 40 -11.01 0.04 11.90
CA LEU A 40 -10.65 0.39 10.52
C LEU A 40 -9.97 -0.80 9.82
N THR A 41 -9.07 -1.48 10.53
CA THR A 41 -8.39 -2.70 10.08
C THR A 41 -9.39 -3.76 9.64
N ALA A 42 -10.43 -4.00 10.46
CA ALA A 42 -11.49 -4.95 10.16
C ALA A 42 -12.39 -4.47 9.01
N ASP A 43 -12.80 -3.20 9.01
CA ASP A 43 -13.65 -2.60 7.97
C ASP A 43 -12.99 -2.65 6.58
N LEU A 44 -11.66 -2.48 6.52
CA LEU A 44 -10.87 -2.58 5.29
C LEU A 44 -10.42 -4.01 4.95
N GLY A 45 -10.74 -5.00 5.79
CA GLY A 45 -10.41 -6.41 5.55
C GLY A 45 -8.92 -6.71 5.56
N VAL A 46 -8.13 -6.02 6.40
CA VAL A 46 -6.69 -6.25 6.48
C VAL A 46 -6.40 -7.57 7.18
N THR A 47 -5.89 -8.55 6.44
CA THR A 47 -5.54 -9.88 6.97
C THR A 47 -4.04 -10.12 7.12
N SER A 48 -3.21 -9.24 6.55
CA SER A 48 -1.75 -9.36 6.60
C SER A 48 -1.07 -8.01 6.38
N VAL A 49 0.19 -7.94 6.81
CA VAL A 49 1.05 -6.78 6.64
C VAL A 49 2.31 -7.13 5.83
N PRO A 50 2.81 -6.22 4.98
CA PRO A 50 2.22 -4.92 4.67
C PRO A 50 1.00 -5.04 3.75
N THR A 51 0.02 -4.15 3.93
CA THR A 51 -1.06 -3.96 2.94
C THR A 51 -1.21 -2.48 2.61
N PHE A 52 -1.27 -2.14 1.34
CA PHE A 52 -1.46 -0.79 0.83
C PHE A 52 -2.90 -0.60 0.42
N PHE A 53 -3.48 0.53 0.81
CA PHE A 53 -4.79 0.97 0.35
C PHE A 53 -4.63 2.31 -0.32
N PHE A 54 -5.34 2.48 -1.44
CA PHE A 54 -5.31 3.70 -2.22
C PHE A 54 -6.71 4.32 -2.19
N PHE A 55 -6.77 5.62 -1.91
CA PHE A 55 -8.02 6.36 -1.81
C PHE A 55 -7.98 7.58 -2.74
N THR A 56 -9.12 7.92 -3.33
CA THR A 56 -9.36 9.18 -4.05
C THR A 56 -10.75 9.69 -3.70
N ASP A 57 -10.89 10.99 -3.46
CA ASP A 57 -12.17 11.63 -3.12
C ASP A 57 -12.94 10.93 -1.97
N GLY A 58 -12.20 10.41 -1.00
CA GLY A 58 -12.74 9.69 0.16
C GLY A 58 -13.21 8.25 -0.12
N ALA A 59 -13.12 7.78 -1.37
CA ALA A 59 -13.46 6.40 -1.76
C ALA A 59 -12.21 5.54 -1.92
N GLN A 60 -12.28 4.27 -1.51
CA GLN A 60 -11.23 3.29 -1.79
C GLN A 60 -11.19 2.97 -3.29
N LEU A 61 -10.02 3.12 -3.89
CA LEU A 61 -9.78 2.82 -5.30
C LEU A 61 -9.36 1.36 -5.50
N ASN A 62 -8.34 0.94 -4.74
CA ASN A 62 -7.78 -0.41 -4.80
C ASN A 62 -6.96 -0.70 -3.52
N ASN A 63 -6.59 -1.96 -3.33
CA ASN A 63 -5.60 -2.39 -2.35
C ASN A 63 -4.53 -3.27 -2.98
N LEU A 64 -3.36 -3.33 -2.33
CA LEU A 64 -2.25 -4.17 -2.73
C LEU A 64 -1.69 -4.84 -1.47
N THR A 65 -1.80 -6.16 -1.41
CA THR A 65 -1.13 -6.98 -0.39
C THR A 65 0.00 -7.72 -1.10
N PRO A 66 1.27 -7.28 -0.94
CA PRO A 66 2.39 -7.96 -1.58
C PRO A 66 2.51 -9.37 -1.03
N SER A 67 2.46 -10.35 -1.93
CA SER A 67 2.63 -11.75 -1.55
C SER A 67 4.12 -12.11 -1.47
N VAL A 68 4.47 -12.93 -0.49
CA VAL A 68 5.84 -13.44 -0.25
C VAL A 68 6.22 -14.62 -1.15
N VAL A 69 5.41 -14.95 -2.17
CA VAL A 69 5.90 -15.78 -3.30
C VAL A 69 7.23 -15.19 -3.80
N PRO A 70 8.17 -16.00 -4.31
CA PRO A 70 9.51 -15.58 -4.72
C PRO A 70 9.41 -14.65 -5.94
N THR A 71 8.95 -13.46 -5.66
CA THR A 71 8.67 -12.38 -6.58
C THR A 71 9.83 -11.44 -6.36
N PRO A 72 10.60 -11.08 -7.40
CA PRO A 72 11.70 -10.16 -7.26
C PRO A 72 11.20 -8.89 -6.54
N ARG A 73 11.94 -8.41 -5.54
CA ARG A 73 11.66 -7.15 -4.79
C ARG A 73 11.25 -5.99 -5.70
N VAL A 74 11.83 -5.95 -6.90
CA VAL A 74 11.54 -4.98 -7.96
C VAL A 74 10.07 -5.02 -8.39
N LEU A 75 9.42 -6.18 -8.48
CA LEU A 75 8.05 -6.27 -8.96
C LEU A 75 7.04 -5.63 -8.00
N SER A 76 7.23 -5.79 -6.69
CA SER A 76 6.35 -5.13 -5.70
C SER A 76 6.49 -3.62 -5.74
N ILE A 77 7.71 -3.11 -5.93
CA ILE A 77 8.00 -1.68 -6.09
C ILE A 77 7.36 -1.15 -7.38
N VAL A 78 7.54 -1.86 -8.50
CA VAL A 78 6.95 -1.52 -9.80
C VAL A 78 5.43 -1.52 -9.72
N SER A 79 4.83 -2.53 -9.08
CA SER A 79 3.39 -2.62 -8.86
C SER A 79 2.86 -1.43 -8.06
N MET A 80 3.54 -1.06 -6.97
CA MET A 80 3.15 0.10 -6.15
C MET A 80 3.30 1.42 -6.92
N ALA A 81 4.40 1.62 -7.66
CA ALA A 81 4.58 2.81 -8.50
C ALA A 81 3.53 2.90 -9.61
N SER A 82 3.14 1.77 -10.20
CA SER A 82 2.04 1.70 -11.16
C SER A 82 0.71 2.09 -10.53
N CYS A 83 0.41 1.60 -9.32
CA CYS A 83 -0.80 1.97 -8.57
C CYS A 83 -0.83 3.46 -8.25
N LEU A 84 0.29 4.05 -7.79
CA LEU A 84 0.39 5.49 -7.49
C LEU A 84 0.15 6.34 -8.75
N LYS A 85 0.69 5.94 -9.91
CA LYS A 85 0.37 6.59 -11.19
C LYS A 85 -1.11 6.48 -11.54
N GLY A 86 -1.74 5.34 -11.25
CA GLY A 86 -3.18 5.14 -11.41
C GLY A 86 -4.01 6.09 -10.55
N VAL A 87 -3.63 6.29 -9.29
CA VAL A 87 -4.25 7.25 -8.37
C VAL A 87 -4.18 8.67 -8.92
N ILE A 88 -2.98 9.11 -9.34
CA ILE A 88 -2.78 10.47 -9.89
C ILE A 88 -3.64 10.70 -11.14
N ASN A 89 -3.76 9.68 -11.98
CA ASN A 89 -4.52 9.76 -13.23
C ASN A 89 -6.01 9.40 -13.08
N GLY A 90 -6.50 9.15 -11.86
CA GLY A 90 -7.91 8.84 -11.59
C GLY A 90 -8.40 7.50 -12.15
N TYR A 91 -7.51 6.60 -12.58
CA TYR A 91 -7.90 5.30 -13.13
C TYR A 91 -8.10 4.29 -12.00
N LYS A 92 -9.29 3.68 -11.94
CA LYS A 92 -9.49 2.39 -11.25
C LYS A 92 -8.63 1.35 -11.94
N THR A 93 -7.46 1.02 -11.40
CA THR A 93 -6.72 -0.16 -11.83
C THR A 93 -7.43 -1.38 -11.27
N THR A 94 -8.45 -1.85 -11.97
CA THR A 94 -9.01 -3.18 -11.80
C THR A 94 -8.03 -4.17 -12.45
N ASN A 95 -7.39 -4.98 -11.63
CA ASN A 95 -7.09 -6.37 -12.00
C ASN A 95 -7.97 -7.15 -11.00
N ASP A 96 -9.11 -7.75 -11.35
CA ASP A 96 -9.32 -8.72 -12.43
C ASP A 96 -8.15 -9.69 -12.54
N TYR A 97 -8.43 -10.92 -12.07
CA TYR A 97 -7.61 -12.12 -11.83
C TYR A 97 -6.90 -12.22 -10.48
#